data_AF-A0A950E3K1-F1
#
_entry.id   AF-A0A950E3K1-F1
#
_cell.length_a   1.000
_cell.length_b   1.000
_cell.length_c   1.000
_cell.angle_alpha   90.00
_cell.angle_beta   90.00
_cell.angle_gamma   90.00
#
_symmetry.space_group_name_H-M   'P 1'
#
loop_
_entity.id
_entity.type
_entity.pdbx_description
1 polymer ?
#
loop_
_entity_poly.entity_id
_entity_poly.type
_entity_poly.pdbx_seq_one_letter_code
_entity_poly.pdbx_strand_id
1 'polypeptide(L)' 'WLAGVVARDERGFILAGLDAKGDGWPLPRDPYPLETSVPGVLVAGDVRARSIKRVASAVGEGSMAVSLIHQYLAEG' A
#
# COMPACT_ATOMS: atom_id res chain seq x y z
N TRP A 1 -0.26 7.81 15.29
CA TRP A 1 0.69 6.69 15.17
C TRP A 1 1.38 6.63 13.81
N LEU A 2 0.67 6.72 12.67
CA LEU A 2 1.30 6.70 11.32
C LEU A 2 1.46 8.09 10.66
N ALA A 3 1.20 9.17 11.39
CA ALA A 3 1.30 10.52 10.83
C ALA A 3 2.74 10.85 10.45
N GLY A 4 2.94 11.30 9.21
CA GLY A 4 4.27 11.61 8.67
C GLY A 4 5.09 10.39 8.23
N VAL A 5 4.57 9.16 8.36
CA VAL A 5 5.27 7.94 7.96
C VAL A 5 4.79 7.45 6.60
N VAL A 6 3.47 7.33 6.42
CA VAL A 6 2.85 6.96 5.15
C VAL A 6 1.77 7.98 4.77
N ALA A 7 1.59 8.14 3.46
CA ALA A 7 0.54 8.96 2.88
C ALA A 7 -0.85 8.43 3.25
N ARG A 8 -1.77 9.35 3.54
CA ARG A 8 -3.13 9.05 4.00
C ARG A 8 -4.12 10.01 3.37
N ASP A 9 -5.34 9.53 3.14
CA ASP A 9 -6.45 10.39 2.75
C ASP A 9 -6.92 11.30 3.91
N GLU A 10 -7.83 12.22 3.62
CA GLU A 10 -8.42 13.16 4.60
C GLU A 10 -9.12 12.46 5.77
N ARG A 11 -9.49 11.19 5.60
CA ARG A 11 -10.16 10.36 6.61
C ARG A 11 -9.16 9.52 7.41
N GLY A 12 -7.88 9.59 7.08
CA GLY A 12 -6.80 8.90 7.78
C GLY A 12 -6.51 7.48 7.28
N PHE A 13 -7.13 7.02 6.18
CA PHE A 13 -6.81 5.72 5.59
C PHE A 13 -5.54 5.80 4.73
N ILE A 14 -4.76 4.72 4.71
CA ILE A 14 -3.46 4.68 4.03
C ILE A 14 -3.66 4.59 2.51
N LEU A 15 -3.00 5.48 1.77
CA LEU A 15 -2.96 5.46 0.31
C LEU A 15 -2.01 4.37 -0.18
N ALA A 16 -2.33 3.75 -1.31
CA ALA A 16 -1.53 2.66 -1.86
C ALA A 16 -1.59 2.60 -3.39
N GLY A 17 -0.60 1.96 -4.01
CA GLY A 17 -0.48 1.87 -5.46
C GLY A 17 -0.38 3.26 -6.08
N LEU A 18 -1.07 3.47 -7.21
CA LEU A 18 -1.03 4.76 -7.92
C LEU A 18 -1.54 5.94 -7.07
N ASP A 19 -2.36 5.71 -6.05
CA ASP A 19 -2.77 6.78 -5.14
C ASP A 19 -1.62 7.27 -4.26
N ALA A 20 -0.71 6.37 -3.87
CA ALA A 20 0.48 6.73 -3.11
C ALA A 20 1.54 7.43 -3.99
N LYS A 21 1.45 7.28 -5.32
CA LYS A 21 2.38 7.93 -6.27
C LYS A 21 2.29 9.46 -6.20
N GLY A 22 1.09 9.99 -5.96
CA GLY A 22 0.85 11.43 -5.86
C GLY A 22 1.57 12.11 -4.68
N ASP A 23 1.97 11.35 -3.66
CA ASP A 23 2.57 11.85 -2.42
C ASP A 23 4.10 11.72 -2.38
N GLY A 24 4.76 12.07 -3.49
CA GLY A 24 6.23 12.19 -3.53
C GLY A 24 6.97 10.85 -3.64
N TRP A 25 6.40 9.90 -4.36
CA TRP A 25 7.00 8.58 -4.57
C TRP A 25 8.45 8.64 -5.08
N PRO A 26 9.42 7.95 -4.43
CA PRO A 26 10.84 8.22 -4.67
C PRO A 26 11.49 7.31 -5.72
N LEU A 27 10.83 6.24 -6.17
CA LEU A 27 11.43 5.27 -7.11
C LEU A 27 11.06 5.56 -8.57
N PRO A 28 11.92 5.18 -9.54
CA PRO A 28 11.61 5.33 -10.97
C PRO A 28 10.43 4.48 -11.46
N ARG A 29 10.21 3.31 -10.84
CA ARG A 29 9.05 2.45 -11.13
C ARG A 29 7.80 2.99 -10.43
N ASP A 30 6.62 2.57 -10.90
CA ASP A 30 5.39 2.82 -10.16
C ASP A 30 5.34 2.00 -8.84
N PRO A 31 4.61 2.47 -7.82
CA PRO A 31 4.31 1.66 -6.64
C PRO A 31 3.53 0.40 -7.04
N TYR A 32 3.87 -0.74 -6.47
CA TYR A 32 3.09 -1.96 -6.66
C TYR A 32 1.67 -1.80 -6.10
N PRO A 33 0.71 -2.64 -6.52
CA PRO A 33 -0.58 -2.72 -5.84
C PRO A 33 -0.37 -2.88 -4.32
N LEU A 34 -1.14 -2.19 -3.48
CA LEU A 34 -0.99 -2.20 -2.01
C LEU A 34 0.31 -1.60 -1.43
N GLU A 35 1.29 -1.22 -2.24
CA GLU A 35 2.48 -0.53 -1.75
C GLU A 35 2.13 0.91 -1.36
N THR A 36 2.56 1.33 -0.17
CA THR A 36 2.29 2.67 0.37
C THR A 36 3.21 3.72 -0.27
N SER A 37 3.20 4.96 0.24
CA SER A 37 4.16 5.98 -0.19
C SER A 37 5.61 5.67 0.22
N VAL A 38 5.82 4.67 1.07
CA VAL A 38 7.15 4.17 1.45
C VAL A 38 7.42 2.88 0.68
N PRO A 39 8.45 2.83 -0.18
CA PRO A 39 8.78 1.62 -0.92
C PRO A 39 9.04 0.41 -0.02
N GLY A 40 8.54 -0.76 -0.42
CA GLY A 40 8.62 -2.00 0.34
C GLY A 40 7.65 -2.11 1.51
N VAL A 41 6.90 -1.06 1.84
CA VAL A 41 5.84 -1.11 2.87
C VAL A 41 4.49 -1.29 2.20
N LEU A 42 3.78 -2.37 2.53
CA LEU A 42 2.47 -2.69 1.96
C LEU A 42 1.35 -2.56 3.00
N VAL A 43 0.15 -2.26 2.52
CA VAL A 43 -1.06 -2.14 3.34
C VAL A 43 -2.18 -3.04 2.80
N ALA A 44 -2.88 -3.74 3.69
CA ALA A 44 -4.02 -4.58 3.35
C ALA A 44 -5.20 -4.33 4.27
N GLY A 45 -6.41 -4.58 3.75
CA GLY A 45 -7.65 -4.57 4.52
C GLY A 45 -8.19 -3.18 4.82
N ASP A 46 -8.90 -3.05 5.94
CA ASP A 46 -9.77 -1.91 6.21
C ASP A 46 -9.01 -0.62 6.53
N VAL A 47 -7.72 -0.71 6.83
CA VAL A 47 -6.83 0.45 7.01
C VAL A 47 -6.44 1.12 5.69
N ARG A 48 -6.60 0.42 4.56
CA ARG A 48 -6.32 0.95 3.22
C ARG A 48 -7.46 1.84 2.73
N ALA A 49 -7.10 2.95 2.09
CA ALA A 49 -8.04 3.83 1.43
C ALA A 49 -8.77 3.07 0.32
N ARG A 50 -10.08 3.34 0.19
CA ARG A 50 -10.97 2.73 -0.81
C ARG A 50 -11.00 1.19 -0.80
N SER A 51 -10.66 0.55 0.33
CA SER A 51 -10.87 -0.88 0.48
C SER A 51 -12.35 -1.23 0.61
N ILE A 52 -12.67 -2.48 0.28
CA ILE A 52 -14.05 -3.00 0.20
C ILE A 52 -14.72 -3.11 1.58
N LYS A 53 -13.97 -2.94 2.68
CA LYS A 53 -14.44 -3.06 4.07
C LYS A 53 -15.06 -4.42 4.38
N ARG A 54 -14.38 -5.50 3.96
CA ARG A 54 -14.85 -6.89 4.08
C ARG A 54 -13.69 -7.83 4.40
N VAL A 55 -13.93 -8.76 5.33
CA VAL A 55 -12.95 -9.76 5.78
C VAL A 55 -12.37 -10.56 4.62
N ALA A 56 -13.21 -11.10 3.73
CA ALA A 56 -12.75 -11.91 2.61
C ALA A 56 -11.78 -11.14 1.68
N SER A 57 -12.08 -9.88 1.39
CA SER A 57 -11.22 -9.01 0.60
C SER A 57 -9.91 -8.70 1.33
N ALA A 58 -9.97 -8.41 2.63
CA ALA A 58 -8.78 -8.17 3.44
C ALA A 58 -7.84 -9.39 3.49
N VAL A 59 -8.39 -10.60 3.58
CA VAL A 59 -7.62 -11.86 3.52
C VAL A 59 -6.93 -12.01 2.16
N GLY A 60 -7.65 -11.74 1.06
CA GLY A 60 -7.07 -11.77 -0.29
C GLY A 60 -5.95 -10.75 -0.47
N GLU A 61 -6.15 -9.52 0.01
CA GLU A 61 -5.12 -8.47 -0.02
C GLU A 61 -3.88 -8.86 0.80
N GLY A 62 -4.06 -9.51 1.95
CA GLY A 62 -2.95 -10.03 2.76
C GLY A 62 -2.10 -11.07 2.02
N SER A 63 -2.74 -12.02 1.32
CA SER A 63 -2.03 -12.98 0.47
C SER A 63 -1.28 -12.29 -0.67
N MET A 64 -1.92 -11.32 -1.32
CA MET A 64 -1.30 -10.54 -2.39
C MET A 64 -0.08 -9.75 -1.89
N ALA A 65 -0.15 -9.16 -0.69
CA ALA A 65 0.96 -8.43 -0.10
C ALA A 65 2.22 -9.31 0.08
N VAL A 66 2.05 -10.60 0.40
CA VAL A 66 3.17 -11.54 0.49
C VAL A 66 3.80 -11.78 -0.89
N SER A 67 3.01 -12.02 -1.92
CA SER A 67 3.53 -12.19 -3.29
C SER A 67 4.30 -10.95 -3.77
N LEU A 68 3.78 -9.76 -3.46
CA LEU A 68 4.38 -8.50 -3.86
C LEU A 68 5.67 -8.16 -3.11
N ILE A 69 5.78 -8.50 -1.82
CA ILE A 69 7.05 -8.32 -1.12
C ILE A 69 8.14 -9.25 -1.68
N HIS A 70 7.78 -10.46 -2.11
CA HIS A 70 8.72 -11.34 -2.81
C HIS A 70 9.18 -10.73 -4.14
N GLN A 71 8.27 -10.12 -4.90
CA GLN A 71 8.62 -9.42 -6.12
C GLN A 71 9.53 -8.21 -5.84
N TYR A 72 9.19 -7.38 -4.86
CA TYR A 72 9.99 -6.22 -4.45
C TYR A 72 11.43 -6.61 -4.09
N LEU A 73 11.59 -7.70 -3.33
CA LEU A 73 12.89 -8.21 -2.91
C LEU A 73 13.69 -8.87 -4.04
N ALA A 74 13.02 -9.32 -5.12
CA ALA A 74 13.68 -9.90 -6.27
C ALA A 74 14.19 -8.85 -7.28
N GLU A 75 13.59 -7.65 -7.27
CA GLU A 75 13.93 -6.53 -8.16
C GLU A 75 14.88 -5.48 -7.51
N GLY A 76 15.13 -5.57 -6.20
CA GLY A 76 16.03 -4.71 -5.44
C GLY A 76 17.44 -5.26 -5.30
#